data_AF-A0A0N7L6J9-F1
#
_entry.id   AF-A0A0N7L6J9-F1
#
_cell.length_a   1.000
_cell.length_b   1.000
_cell.length_c   1.000
_cell.angle_alpha   90.00
_cell.angle_beta   90.00
_cell.angle_gamma   90.00
#
_symmetry.space_group_name_H-M   'P 1'
#
loop_
_entity.id
_entity.type
_entity.pdbx_description
1 polymer ?
#
loop_
_entity_poly.entity_id
_entity_poly.type
_entity_poly.pdbx_seq_one_letter_code
_entity_poly.pdbx_strand_id
1 'polypeptide(L)'
;MEHVAVQMERDLRSKYSHLMIKWYEAVNWTEPLIISLLTFHVVLMATLWLTRKKLSIQFALFVLIILMATGTETINKWARENWRIFATQPYFDEQGVFMGIFYAGPLLASGFFQLILSMKNMVDMIVIVKKAEYRQQLMAKKSK
;
A
#
# COMPACT_ATOMS: atom_id res chain seq x y z
N MET A 1 21.37 24.60 16.48
CA MET A 1 20.77 23.68 15.48
C MET A 1 19.70 22.82 16.12
N GLU A 2 19.99 22.09 17.21
CA GLU A 2 18.99 21.22 17.89
C GLU A 2 17.80 21.97 18.50
N HIS A 3 18.04 23.09 19.21
CA HIS A 3 16.95 23.91 19.78
C HIS A 3 15.96 24.43 18.72
N VAL A 4 16.45 24.76 17.52
CA VAL A 4 15.62 25.24 16.41
C VAL A 4 14.78 24.09 15.85
N ALA A 5 15.36 22.89 15.71
CA ALA A 5 14.64 21.70 15.26
C ALA A 5 13.51 21.30 16.24
N VAL A 6 13.80 21.31 17.55
CA VAL A 6 12.81 20.98 18.60
C VAL A 6 11.69 22.02 18.67
N GLN A 7 12.00 23.30 18.49
CA GLN A 7 11.00 24.37 18.48
C GLN A 7 10.14 24.31 17.22
N MET A 8 10.74 24.04 16.06
CA MET A 8 10.03 23.83 14.81
C MET A 8 9.12 22.59 14.89
N GLU A 9 9.58 21.49 15.48
CA GLU A 9 8.77 20.29 15.71
C GLU A 9 7.57 20.58 16.62
N ARG A 10 7.77 21.31 17.73
CA ARG A 10 6.67 21.72 18.63
C ARG A 10 5.65 22.60 17.93
N ASP A 11 6.11 23.58 17.14
CA ASP A 11 5.23 24.50 16.42
C ASP A 11 4.44 23.78 15.33
N LEU A 12 5.09 22.89 14.57
CA LEU A 12 4.42 22.03 13.58
C LEU A 12 3.40 21.13 14.28
N ARG A 13 3.79 20.45 15.36
CA ARG A 13 2.89 19.55 16.10
C ARG A 13 1.68 20.28 16.66
N SER A 14 1.86 21.46 17.24
CA SER A 14 0.76 22.31 17.72
C SER A 14 -0.15 22.75 16.57
N LYS A 15 0.43 23.20 15.46
CA LYS A 15 -0.31 23.76 14.33
C LYS A 15 -1.04 22.72 13.48
N TYR A 16 -0.53 21.50 13.38
CA TYR A 16 -1.16 20.44 12.58
C TYR A 16 -2.01 19.47 13.42
N SER A 17 -1.71 19.28 14.71
CA SER A 17 -2.50 18.35 15.55
C SER A 17 -3.98 18.70 15.59
N HIS A 18 -4.31 19.97 15.80
CA HIS A 18 -5.70 20.41 15.87
C HIS A 18 -6.42 20.32 14.51
N LEU A 19 -5.70 20.50 13.40
CA LEU A 19 -6.27 20.36 12.05
C LEU A 19 -6.58 18.89 11.72
N MET A 20 -5.66 17.98 12.06
CA MET A 20 -5.84 16.55 11.82
C MET A 20 -6.98 15.96 12.66
N ILE A 21 -7.11 16.38 13.93
CA ILE A 21 -8.21 15.92 14.80
C ILE A 21 -9.56 16.40 14.26
N LYS A 22 -9.67 17.69 13.89
CA LYS A 22 -10.90 18.23 13.31
C LYS A 22 -11.27 17.56 11.98
N TRP A 23 -10.27 17.24 11.15
CA TRP A 23 -10.50 16.51 9.91
C TRP A 23 -11.00 15.09 10.17
N TYR A 24 -10.37 14.38 11.12
CA TYR A 24 -10.79 13.04 11.53
C TYR A 24 -12.23 13.00 12.07
N GLU A 25 -12.62 14.00 12.87
CA GLU A 25 -13.99 14.12 13.41
C GLU A 25 -15.02 14.47 12.32
N ALA A 26 -14.62 15.23 11.30
CA ALA A 26 -15.48 15.54 10.16
C ALA A 26 -15.69 14.33 9.22
N VAL A 27 -14.83 13.32 9.31
CA VAL A 27 -14.96 12.09 8.53
C VAL A 27 -16.05 11.21 9.15
N ASN A 28 -17.10 10.93 8.38
CA ASN A 28 -18.13 9.99 8.80
C ASN A 28 -17.66 8.55 8.60
N TRP A 29 -17.28 7.86 9.67
CA TRP A 29 -16.77 6.49 9.62
C TRP A 29 -17.82 5.45 9.18
N THR A 30 -19.11 5.81 9.19
CA THR A 30 -20.20 4.96 8.70
C THR A 30 -20.50 5.15 7.21
N GLU A 31 -19.78 6.04 6.54
CA GLU A 31 -19.97 6.32 5.12
C GLU A 31 -19.74 5.07 4.26
N PRO A 32 -20.67 4.69 3.37
CA PRO A 32 -20.51 3.53 2.50
C PRO A 32 -19.22 3.57 1.67
N LEU A 33 -18.79 4.75 1.21
CA LEU A 33 -17.54 4.96 0.50
C LEU A 33 -16.33 4.49 1.33
N ILE A 34 -16.24 4.93 2.58
CA ILE A 34 -15.08 4.67 3.45
C ILE A 34 -15.06 3.19 3.83
N ILE A 35 -16.22 2.62 4.20
CA ILE A 35 -16.33 1.20 4.51
C ILE A 35 -15.92 0.35 3.29
N SER A 36 -16.37 0.73 2.10
CA SER A 36 -16.01 0.05 0.85
C SER A 36 -14.52 0.13 0.57
N LEU A 37 -13.90 1.29 0.79
CA LEU A 37 -12.46 1.48 0.65
C LEU A 37 -11.67 0.63 1.65
N LEU A 38 -12.04 0.62 2.92
CA LEU A 38 -11.38 -0.20 3.94
C LEU A 38 -11.51 -1.68 3.63
N THR A 39 -12.71 -2.12 3.21
CA THR A 39 -12.97 -3.50 2.79
C THR A 39 -12.12 -3.88 1.59
N PHE A 40 -12.00 -3.01 0.60
CA PHE A 40 -11.11 -3.21 -0.56
C PHE A 40 -9.66 -3.47 -0.12
N HIS A 41 -9.12 -2.69 0.82
CA HIS A 41 -7.75 -2.89 1.30
C HIS A 41 -7.57 -4.20 2.06
N VAL A 42 -8.56 -4.60 2.88
CA VAL A 42 -8.54 -5.90 3.58
C VAL A 42 -8.53 -7.05 2.56
N VAL A 43 -9.39 -6.98 1.53
CA VAL A 43 -9.47 -7.98 0.47
C VAL A 43 -8.18 -8.02 -0.36
N LEU A 44 -7.61 -6.87 -0.70
CA LEU A 44 -6.33 -6.78 -1.41
C LEU A 44 -5.21 -7.42 -0.60
N MET A 45 -5.10 -7.07 0.69
CA MET A 45 -4.08 -7.62 1.59
C MET A 45 -4.23 -9.14 1.76
N ALA A 46 -5.46 -9.62 1.95
CA ALA A 46 -5.75 -11.05 2.01
C ALA A 46 -5.35 -11.75 0.71
N THR A 47 -5.67 -11.17 -0.45
CA THR A 47 -5.32 -11.71 -1.76
C THR A 47 -3.81 -11.78 -1.95
N LEU A 48 -3.07 -10.73 -1.56
CA LEU A 48 -1.60 -10.70 -1.58
C LEU A 48 -1.01 -11.82 -0.72
N TRP A 49 -1.53 -12.01 0.50
CA TRP A 49 -1.06 -13.05 1.41
C TRP A 49 -1.36 -14.46 0.91
N LEU A 50 -2.58 -14.72 0.42
CA LEU A 50 -3.02 -16.04 -0.04
C LEU A 50 -2.33 -16.46 -1.34
N THR A 51 -2.06 -15.51 -2.23
CA THR A 51 -1.40 -15.79 -3.52
C THR A 51 0.12 -15.68 -3.47
N ARG A 52 0.71 -15.48 -2.27
CA ARG A 52 2.14 -15.19 -2.09
C ARG A 52 3.11 -16.16 -2.76
N LYS A 53 2.74 -17.43 -2.98
CA LYS A 53 3.61 -18.43 -3.63
C LYS A 53 3.46 -18.49 -5.16
N LYS A 54 2.53 -17.73 -5.75
CA LYS A 54 2.23 -17.72 -7.19
C LYS A 54 2.82 -16.47 -7.86
N LEU A 55 4.02 -16.59 -8.45
CA LEU A 55 4.78 -15.46 -9.01
C LEU A 55 3.98 -14.65 -10.05
N SER A 56 3.30 -15.31 -10.99
CA SER A 56 2.55 -14.61 -12.05
C SER A 56 1.42 -13.74 -11.49
N ILE A 57 0.72 -14.23 -10.46
CA ILE A 57 -0.37 -13.46 -9.82
C ILE A 57 0.21 -12.30 -9.03
N GLN A 58 1.30 -12.53 -8.29
CA GLN A 58 1.99 -11.47 -7.56
C GLN A 58 2.47 -10.36 -8.51
N PHE A 59 3.06 -10.72 -9.66
CA PHE A 59 3.45 -9.74 -10.67
C PHE A 59 2.25 -8.92 -11.18
N ALA A 60 1.14 -9.57 -11.52
CA ALA A 60 -0.07 -8.89 -11.95
C ALA A 60 -0.63 -7.93 -10.87
N LEU A 61 -0.67 -8.37 -9.61
CA LEU A 61 -1.11 -7.55 -8.48
C LEU A 61 -0.17 -6.36 -8.24
N PHE A 62 1.14 -6.54 -8.42
CA PHE A 62 2.10 -5.46 -8.27
C PHE A 62 1.90 -4.37 -9.33
N VAL A 63 1.72 -4.78 -10.59
CA VAL A 63 1.40 -3.85 -11.69
C VAL A 63 0.07 -3.15 -11.42
N LEU A 64 -0.95 -3.87 -10.96
CA LEU A 64 -2.25 -3.29 -10.60
C LEU A 64 -2.12 -2.22 -9.51
N ILE A 65 -1.37 -2.51 -8.44
CA ILE A 65 -1.10 -1.56 -7.34
C ILE A 65 -0.40 -0.31 -7.85
N ILE A 66 0.61 -0.45 -8.72
CA ILE A 66 1.29 0.70 -9.33
C ILE A 66 0.32 1.53 -10.15
N LEU A 67 -0.46 0.91 -11.03
CA LEU A 67 -1.43 1.61 -11.88
C LEU A 67 -2.43 2.40 -11.03
N MET A 68 -3.01 1.75 -10.02
CA MET A 68 -3.92 2.39 -9.06
C MET A 68 -3.26 3.56 -8.33
N ALA A 69 -2.03 3.39 -7.84
CA ALA A 69 -1.30 4.43 -7.13
C ALA A 69 -1.01 5.64 -8.03
N THR A 70 -0.55 5.41 -9.27
CA THR A 70 -0.30 6.48 -10.25
C THR A 70 -1.58 7.19 -10.69
N GLY A 71 -2.71 6.47 -10.74
CA GLY A 71 -4.02 7.03 -11.08
C GLY A 71 -4.69 7.83 -9.96
N THR A 72 -4.10 7.88 -8.76
CA THR A 72 -4.70 8.52 -7.57
C THR A 72 -5.15 9.96 -7.85
N GLU A 73 -4.29 10.78 -8.46
CA GLU A 73 -4.60 12.20 -8.70
C GLU A 73 -5.73 12.36 -9.72
N THR A 74 -5.71 11.57 -10.79
CA THR A 74 -6.75 11.58 -11.82
C THR A 74 -8.10 11.14 -11.25
N ILE A 75 -8.10 10.06 -10.45
CA ILE A 75 -9.30 9.58 -9.77
C ILE A 75 -9.79 10.64 -8.78
N ASN A 76 -8.90 11.27 -8.01
CA ASN A 76 -9.25 12.31 -7.05
C ASN A 76 -9.93 13.51 -7.73
N LYS A 77 -9.39 13.98 -8.86
CA LYS A 77 -9.97 15.09 -9.62
C LYS A 77 -11.37 14.76 -10.12
N TRP A 78 -11.52 13.59 -10.74
CA TRP A 78 -12.83 13.14 -11.24
C TRP A 78 -13.84 12.94 -10.09
N ALA A 79 -13.40 12.33 -8.99
CA ALA A 79 -14.24 12.09 -7.82
C ALA A 79 -14.66 13.39 -7.11
N ARG A 80 -13.84 14.44 -7.17
CA ARG A 80 -14.20 15.78 -6.68
C ARG A 80 -15.33 16.43 -7.47
N GLU A 81 -15.42 16.19 -8.77
CA GLU A 81 -16.52 16.71 -9.59
C GLU A 81 -17.79 15.86 -9.43
N ASN A 82 -17.63 14.57 -9.10
CA ASN A 82 -18.70 13.57 -9.11
C ASN A 82 -19.00 12.96 -7.73
N TRP A 83 -18.63 13.64 -6.64
CA TRP A 83 -18.65 13.06 -5.29
C TRP A 83 -20.01 12.53 -4.84
N ARG A 84 -21.09 13.16 -5.32
CA ARG A 84 -22.48 12.81 -4.99
C ARG A 84 -22.90 11.40 -5.44
N ILE A 85 -22.15 10.78 -6.35
CA ILE A 85 -22.45 9.43 -6.84
C ILE A 85 -22.19 8.39 -5.75
N PHE A 86 -21.20 8.62 -4.88
CA PHE A 86 -20.72 7.62 -3.92
C PHE A 86 -20.59 8.13 -2.48
N ALA A 87 -20.72 9.43 -2.24
CA ALA A 87 -20.62 10.04 -0.91
C ALA A 87 -21.75 11.04 -0.65
N THR A 88 -22.11 11.16 0.61
CA THR A 88 -23.07 12.14 1.14
C THR A 88 -22.44 13.51 1.36
N GLN A 89 -21.09 13.60 1.38
CA GLN A 89 -20.34 14.85 1.55
C GLN A 89 -19.07 14.89 0.67
N PRO A 90 -18.55 16.10 0.35
CA PRO A 90 -17.40 16.24 -0.56
C PRO A 90 -16.07 15.93 0.15
N TYR A 91 -15.70 14.66 0.20
CA TYR A 91 -14.43 14.21 0.80
C TYR A 91 -13.18 14.56 -0.03
N PHE A 92 -13.32 14.67 -1.34
CA PHE A 92 -12.20 14.78 -2.28
C PHE A 92 -11.73 16.22 -2.39
N ASP A 93 -10.46 16.46 -2.09
CA ASP A 93 -9.88 17.80 -1.99
C ASP A 93 -8.78 18.04 -3.02
N GLU A 94 -8.42 19.31 -3.25
CA GLU A 94 -7.33 19.70 -4.17
C GLU A 94 -5.98 19.12 -3.82
N GLN A 95 -5.70 19.01 -2.52
CA GLN A 95 -4.42 18.50 -2.01
C GLN A 95 -4.39 16.96 -1.99
N GLY A 96 -5.54 16.32 -2.19
CA GLY A 96 -5.69 14.87 -2.20
C GLY A 96 -5.50 14.22 -0.84
N VAL A 97 -5.73 14.92 0.27
CA VAL A 97 -5.55 14.39 1.62
C VAL A 97 -6.40 13.16 1.87
N PHE A 98 -7.68 13.18 1.48
CA PHE A 98 -8.56 12.03 1.64
C PHE A 98 -8.06 10.81 0.85
N MET A 99 -7.74 11.00 -0.43
CA MET A 99 -7.20 9.95 -1.29
C MET A 99 -5.82 9.49 -0.80
N GLY A 100 -5.00 10.36 -0.24
CA GLY A 100 -3.72 10.00 0.37
C GLY A 100 -3.89 9.08 1.57
N ILE A 101 -4.81 9.39 2.48
CA ILE A 101 -5.01 8.65 3.73
C ILE A 101 -5.76 7.34 3.49
N PHE A 102 -6.83 7.36 2.72
CA PHE A 102 -7.72 6.20 2.58
C PHE A 102 -7.38 5.34 1.37
N TYR A 103 -6.80 5.88 0.30
CA TYR A 103 -6.53 5.16 -0.94
C TYR A 103 -5.02 4.90 -1.15
N ALA A 104 -4.25 5.92 -1.49
CA ALA A 104 -2.85 5.77 -1.89
C ALA A 104 -1.95 5.28 -0.74
N GLY A 105 -2.12 5.78 0.47
CA GLY A 105 -1.30 5.41 1.63
C GLY A 105 -1.40 3.90 1.94
N PRO A 106 -2.59 3.35 2.20
CA PRO A 106 -2.78 1.92 2.43
C PRO A 106 -2.39 1.06 1.21
N LEU A 107 -2.60 1.57 -0.01
CA LEU A 107 -2.17 0.90 -1.24
C LEU A 107 -0.64 0.78 -1.35
N LEU A 108 0.10 1.86 -1.05
CA LEU A 108 1.56 1.86 -0.99
C LEU A 108 2.08 0.94 0.12
N ALA A 109 1.44 0.94 1.29
CA ALA A 109 1.77 0.01 2.37
C ALA A 109 1.58 -1.46 1.94
N SER A 110 0.51 -1.74 1.20
CA SER A 110 0.25 -3.07 0.61
C SER A 110 1.32 -3.45 -0.41
N GLY A 111 1.73 -2.52 -1.27
CA GLY A 111 2.85 -2.71 -2.20
C GLY A 111 4.17 -3.00 -1.49
N PHE A 112 4.49 -2.27 -0.42
CA PHE A 112 5.69 -2.52 0.38
C PHE A 112 5.64 -3.90 1.06
N PHE A 113 4.51 -4.28 1.63
CA PHE A 113 4.30 -5.61 2.19
C PHE A 113 4.51 -6.71 1.14
N GLN A 114 3.98 -6.50 -0.06
CA GLN A 114 4.17 -7.41 -1.19
C GLN A 114 5.65 -7.56 -1.58
N LEU A 115 6.43 -6.47 -1.57
CA LEU A 115 7.86 -6.52 -1.83
C LEU A 115 8.59 -7.41 -0.81
N ILE A 116 8.26 -7.27 0.49
CA ILE A 116 8.84 -8.12 1.54
C ILE A 116 8.52 -9.61 1.31
N LEU A 117 7.26 -9.93 0.96
CA LEU A 117 6.86 -11.30 0.65
C LEU A 117 7.63 -11.85 -0.56
N SER A 118 7.76 -11.04 -1.61
CA SER A 118 8.46 -11.41 -2.83
C SER A 118 9.94 -11.65 -2.58
N MET A 119 10.59 -10.81 -1.77
CA MET A 119 11.99 -11.00 -1.35
C MET A 119 12.19 -12.34 -0.64
N LYS A 120 11.32 -12.68 0.33
CA LYS A 120 11.38 -13.97 1.02
C LYS A 120 11.28 -15.15 0.05
N ASN A 121 10.34 -15.09 -0.89
CA ASN A 121 10.18 -16.14 -1.89
C ASN A 121 11.40 -16.26 -2.82
N MET A 122 12.01 -15.14 -3.22
CA MET A 122 13.22 -15.16 -4.04
C MET A 122 14.38 -15.84 -3.32
N VAL A 123 14.59 -15.53 -2.03
CA VAL A 123 15.61 -16.19 -1.21
C VAL A 123 15.34 -17.69 -1.11
N ASP A 124 14.11 -18.10 -0.81
CA ASP A 124 13.72 -19.51 -0.74
C ASP A 124 14.03 -20.26 -2.04
N MET A 125 13.68 -19.64 -3.19
CA MET A 125 13.91 -20.22 -4.51
C MET A 125 15.40 -20.35 -4.84
N ILE A 126 16.21 -19.32 -4.56
CA ILE A 126 17.66 -19.37 -4.76
C ILE A 126 18.28 -20.50 -3.94
N VAL A 127 17.88 -20.65 -2.68
CA VAL A 127 18.37 -21.74 -1.81
C VAL A 127 17.99 -23.11 -2.37
N ILE A 128 16.76 -23.27 -2.86
CA ILE A 128 16.30 -24.53 -3.46
C ILE A 128 17.09 -24.88 -4.72
N VAL A 129 17.27 -23.91 -5.63
CA VAL A 129 18.05 -24.09 -6.86
C VAL A 129 19.51 -24.45 -6.52
N LYS A 130 20.15 -23.72 -5.60
CA LYS A 130 21.53 -24.00 -5.19
C LYS A 130 21.70 -25.38 -4.56
N LYS A 131 20.73 -25.83 -3.76
CA LYS A 131 20.72 -27.19 -3.21
C LYS A 131 20.56 -28.25 -4.30
N ALA A 132 19.75 -27.99 -5.33
CA ALA A 132 19.57 -28.90 -6.46
C ALA A 132 20.83 -29.01 -7.32
N GLU A 133 21.46 -27.88 -7.65
CA GLU A 133 22.73 -27.81 -8.38
C GLU A 133 23.84 -28.60 -7.66
N TYR A 134 23.99 -28.40 -6.33
CA TYR A 134 24.99 -29.09 -5.53
C TYR A 134 24.78 -30.62 -5.53
N ARG A 135 23.53 -31.09 -5.44
CA ARG A 135 23.22 -32.53 -5.51
C ARG A 135 23.60 -33.14 -6.87
N GLN A 136 23.35 -32.42 -7.96
CA GLN A 136 23.73 -32.88 -9.31
C GLN A 136 25.25 -32.98 -9.45
N GLN A 137 26.00 -32.01 -8.93
CA GLN A 137 27.48 -32.05 -8.94
C GLN A 137 28.04 -33.24 -8.16
N LEU A 138 27.47 -33.56 -6.98
CA LEU A 138 27.88 -34.73 -6.20
C LEU A 138 27.61 -36.04 -6.93
N MET A 139 26.47 -36.16 -7.60
CA MET A 139 26.14 -37.35 -8.40
C MET A 139 27.10 -37.51 -9.59
N ALA A 140 27.40 -36.43 -10.31
CA ALA A 140 28.34 -36.43 -11.43
C ALA A 140 29.78 -36.78 -10.99
N LYS A 141 30.17 -36.37 -9.77
CA LYS A 141 31.48 -36.74 -9.19
C LYS A 141 31.54 -38.21 -8.74
N LYS A 142 30.41 -38.80 -8.34
CA LYS A 142 30.31 -40.22 -7.94
C LYS A 142 30.26 -41.17 -9.14
N SER A 143 29.80 -40.70 -10.30
CA SER A 143 29.76 -41.49 -11.54
C SER A 143 31.07 -41.47 -12.35
N LYS A 144 32.10 -40.75 -11.86
CA LYS A 144 33.45 -40.69 -12.42
C LYS A 144 34.39 -41.48 -11.52
#